data_AF-A0A239I6P1-F1
#
_entry.id   AF-A0A239I6P1-F1
#
_cell.length_a   1.000
_cell.length_b   1.000
_cell.length_c   1.000
_cell.angle_alpha   90.00
_cell.angle_beta   90.00
_cell.angle_gamma   90.00
#
_symmetry.space_group_name_H-M   'P 1'
#
loop_
_entity.id
_entity.type
_entity.pdbx_description
1 polymer ?
#
loop_
_entity_poly.entity_id
_entity_poly.type
_entity_poly.pdbx_seq_one_letter_code
_entity_poly.pdbx_strand_id
1 'polypeptide(L)'
;MRTLIAIAAAAFIGISAAGAAEPAQVAAKDSTAPVARTEPLTSREARDIARTYLKDSKIRQARVGDVTQRNGEYKVVLKSADGIPFKTLTIDAATGEIKG
;
A
#
# COMPACT_ATOMS: atom_id res chain seq x y z
N MET A 1 54.40 -7.10 11.27
CA MET A 1 53.87 -5.79 11.71
C MET A 1 53.20 -5.17 10.48
N ARG A 2 51.90 -4.88 10.40
CA ARG A 2 51.07 -4.09 11.32
C ARG A 2 49.60 -4.54 11.20
N THR A 3 49.00 -4.82 12.35
CA THR A 3 47.55 -4.92 12.58
C THR A 3 46.93 -3.52 12.59
N LEU A 4 45.77 -3.34 11.95
CA LEU A 4 44.85 -2.25 12.28
C LEU A 4 43.40 -2.75 12.17
N ILE A 5 42.76 -2.83 13.33
CA ILE A 5 41.31 -2.92 13.54
C ILE A 5 40.83 -1.49 13.77
N ALA A 6 39.72 -1.09 13.14
CA ALA A 6 38.88 -0.02 13.65
C ALA A 6 37.42 -0.24 13.22
N ILE A 7 36.55 -0.19 14.22
CA ILE A 7 35.13 -0.51 14.22
C ILE A 7 34.31 0.80 14.19
N ALA A 8 33.22 0.77 13.42
CA ALA A 8 31.92 1.47 13.53
C ALA A 8 31.83 2.98 13.82
N ALA A 9 30.94 3.67 13.09
CA ALA A 9 29.71 4.28 13.65
C ALA A 9 28.87 4.97 12.55
N ALA A 10 27.57 5.02 12.80
CA ALA A 10 26.45 5.27 11.89
C ALA A 10 26.05 6.76 11.70
N ALA A 11 24.88 6.94 11.04
CA ALA A 11 23.96 8.10 11.07
C ALA A 11 24.23 9.21 10.01
N PHE A 12 23.29 9.89 9.34
CA PHE A 12 21.83 9.87 9.16
C PHE A 12 21.51 11.06 8.18
N ILE A 13 20.42 10.99 7.38
CA ILE A 13 19.66 12.14 6.76
C ILE A 13 20.41 12.98 5.70
N GLY A 14 19.87 13.39 4.55
CA GLY A 14 18.55 13.29 3.96
C GLY A 14 18.41 14.32 2.81
N ILE A 15 17.41 14.08 1.96
CA ILE A 15 16.57 15.06 1.23
C ILE A 15 17.29 16.11 0.36
N SER A 16 17.07 16.00 -0.96
CA SER A 16 16.80 17.17 -1.81
C SER A 16 15.82 16.75 -2.90
N ALA A 17 14.54 16.99 -2.62
CA ALA A 17 13.54 17.18 -3.66
C ALA A 17 13.79 18.55 -4.30
N ALA A 18 14.04 18.58 -5.60
CA ALA A 18 13.94 19.78 -6.43
C ALA A 18 13.31 19.36 -7.75
N GLY A 19 12.00 19.58 -7.85
CA GLY A 19 11.25 19.37 -9.07
C GLY A 19 11.50 20.48 -10.09
N ALA A 20 11.37 20.12 -11.37
CA ALA A 20 10.74 20.94 -12.41
C ALA A 20 10.96 20.25 -13.77
N ALA A 21 9.90 19.63 -14.30
CA ALA A 21 9.57 19.58 -15.73
C ALA A 21 8.34 18.68 -15.90
N GLU A 22 7.16 19.28 -15.98
CA GLU A 22 6.03 18.64 -16.65
C GLU A 22 6.40 18.41 -18.11
N PRO A 23 6.17 17.20 -18.62
CA PRO A 23 5.15 17.12 -19.65
C PRO A 23 4.26 15.88 -19.46
N ALA A 24 2.95 16.09 -19.59
CA ALA A 24 1.99 15.11 -20.10
C ALA A 24 2.29 13.62 -19.83
N GLN A 25 1.98 13.13 -18.63
CA GLN A 25 1.77 11.69 -18.43
C GLN A 25 0.27 11.42 -18.30
N VAL A 26 -0.36 11.34 -19.46
CA VAL A 26 -1.55 10.49 -19.64
C VAL A 26 -1.07 9.04 -19.47
N ALA A 27 -1.75 8.28 -18.64
CA ALA A 27 -1.66 6.81 -18.53
C ALA A 27 -0.40 6.22 -17.87
N ALA A 28 -0.33 6.33 -16.55
CA ALA A 28 -0.04 5.17 -15.71
C ALA A 28 -1.16 5.16 -14.66
N LYS A 29 -2.21 4.35 -14.79
CA LYS A 29 -2.28 3.09 -14.05
C LYS A 29 -1.11 3.00 -13.06
N ASP A 30 -1.26 3.69 -11.94
CA ASP A 30 -0.58 3.41 -10.68
C ASP A 30 -0.93 1.98 -10.25
N SER A 31 -0.45 0.99 -11.01
CA SER A 31 0.00 -0.25 -10.43
C SER A 31 1.21 0.14 -9.60
N THR A 32 0.95 0.62 -8.38
CA THR A 32 1.97 0.74 -7.33
C THR A 32 2.73 -0.58 -7.35
N ALA A 33 3.99 -0.52 -7.78
CA ALA A 33 4.85 -1.69 -7.84
C ALA A 33 4.85 -2.37 -6.47
N PRO A 34 4.82 -3.71 -6.42
CA PRO A 34 4.82 -4.44 -5.15
C PRO A 34 6.11 -4.12 -4.42
N VAL A 35 6.02 -3.24 -3.44
CA VAL A 35 7.11 -3.00 -2.50
C VAL A 35 7.16 -4.26 -1.65
N ALA A 36 8.08 -5.17 -1.95
CA ALA A 36 8.25 -6.40 -1.18
C ALA A 36 8.45 -6.02 0.29
N ARG A 37 7.43 -6.26 1.12
CA ARG A 37 7.41 -5.80 2.51
C ARG A 37 8.19 -6.79 3.37
N THR A 38 9.07 -6.27 4.22
CA THR A 38 9.81 -7.06 5.21
C THR A 38 8.91 -7.56 6.34
N GLU A 39 7.76 -6.92 6.55
CA GLU A 39 6.74 -7.30 7.52
C GLU A 39 5.39 -7.51 6.83
N PRO A 40 4.58 -8.50 7.26
CA PRO A 40 3.26 -8.73 6.70
C PRO A 40 2.38 -7.51 6.92
N LEU A 41 1.62 -7.16 5.89
CA LEU A 41 0.66 -6.06 5.91
C LEU A 41 -0.24 -6.17 7.14
N THR A 42 -0.59 -5.06 7.76
CA THR A 42 -1.51 -5.06 8.91
C THR A 42 -2.97 -4.85 8.46
N SER A 43 -3.93 -5.27 9.27
CA SER A 43 -5.37 -5.03 8.98
C SER A 43 -5.72 -3.55 8.81
N ARG A 44 -4.94 -2.64 9.43
CA ARG A 44 -5.09 -1.19 9.27
C ARG A 44 -4.68 -0.76 7.87
N GLU A 45 -3.52 -1.21 7.40
CA GLU A 45 -3.03 -0.91 6.06
C GLU A 45 -3.93 -1.52 4.97
N ALA A 46 -4.48 -2.72 5.20
CA ALA A 46 -5.46 -3.31 4.28
C ALA A 46 -6.69 -2.41 4.11
N ARG A 47 -7.14 -1.76 5.20
CA ARG A 47 -8.23 -0.77 5.13
C ARG A 47 -7.82 0.49 4.38
N ASP A 48 -6.59 0.98 4.58
CA ASP A 48 -6.12 2.18 3.89
C ASP A 48 -5.98 1.93 2.38
N ILE A 49 -5.48 0.76 1.97
CA ILE A 49 -5.45 0.32 0.57
C ILE A 49 -6.89 0.28 0.00
N ALA A 50 -7.83 -0.32 0.72
CA ALA A 50 -9.22 -0.37 0.30
C ALA A 50 -9.87 1.03 0.22
N ARG A 51 -9.53 1.96 1.12
CA ARG A 51 -9.99 3.36 1.05
C ARG A 51 -9.44 4.08 -0.17
N THR A 52 -8.16 3.88 -0.45
CA THR A 52 -7.51 4.42 -1.65
C THR A 52 -8.19 3.89 -2.91
N TYR A 53 -8.48 2.59 -2.96
CA TYR A 53 -9.22 1.97 -4.06
C TYR A 53 -10.61 2.60 -4.26
N LEU A 54 -11.37 2.85 -3.18
CA LEU A 54 -12.68 3.50 -3.26
C LEU A 54 -12.58 4.93 -3.82
N LYS A 55 -11.54 5.68 -3.40
CA LYS A 55 -11.28 7.04 -3.86
C LYS A 55 -10.92 7.07 -5.34
N ASP A 56 -10.03 6.18 -5.78
CA ASP A 56 -9.59 6.05 -7.17
C ASP A 56 -10.74 5.60 -8.09
N SER A 57 -11.52 4.61 -7.64
CA SER A 57 -12.72 4.13 -8.33
C SER A 57 -13.88 5.15 -8.36
N LYS A 58 -13.70 6.33 -7.77
CA LYS A 58 -14.71 7.40 -7.64
C LYS A 58 -16.00 6.97 -6.92
N ILE A 59 -15.94 5.93 -6.08
CA ILE A 59 -17.10 5.40 -5.35
C ILE A 59 -17.23 6.14 -4.01
N ARG A 60 -17.77 7.36 -4.05
CA ARG A 60 -17.84 8.25 -2.87
C ARG A 60 -18.77 7.78 -1.77
N GLN A 61 -19.76 6.95 -2.11
CA GLN A 61 -20.75 6.45 -1.17
C GLN A 61 -20.34 5.12 -0.53
N ALA A 62 -19.22 4.52 -0.94
CA ALA A 62 -18.76 3.27 -0.37
C ALA A 62 -17.96 3.48 0.91
N ARG A 63 -18.00 2.46 1.77
CA ARG A 63 -17.27 2.34 3.02
C ARG A 63 -16.49 1.03 3.01
N VAL A 64 -15.35 1.06 3.69
CA VAL A 64 -14.62 -0.16 4.00
C VAL A 64 -15.33 -0.85 5.16
N GLY A 65 -15.80 -2.06 4.91
CA GLY A 65 -16.46 -2.92 5.89
C GLY A 65 -15.46 -3.84 6.59
N ASP A 66 -15.85 -5.10 6.71
CA ASP A 66 -15.07 -6.11 7.42
C ASP A 66 -13.77 -6.44 6.69
N VAL A 67 -12.73 -6.67 7.50
CA VAL A 67 -11.41 -7.06 7.04
C VAL A 67 -11.04 -8.36 7.74
N THR A 68 -10.83 -9.41 6.94
CA THR A 68 -10.49 -10.73 7.44
C THR A 68 -9.18 -11.17 6.81
N GLN A 69 -8.23 -11.61 7.62
CA GLN A 69 -7.00 -12.22 7.12
C GLN A 69 -7.19 -13.73 6.99
N ARG A 70 -6.81 -14.31 5.85
CA ARG A 70 -6.81 -15.77 5.63
C ARG A 70 -5.71 -16.14 4.66
N ASN A 71 -4.90 -17.15 5.00
CA ASN A 71 -3.86 -17.71 4.13
C ASN A 71 -2.86 -16.68 3.56
N GLY A 72 -2.48 -15.66 4.34
CA GLY A 72 -1.58 -14.60 3.86
C GLY A 72 -2.26 -13.59 2.93
N GLU A 73 -3.59 -13.54 2.91
CA GLU A 73 -4.36 -12.55 2.15
C GLU A 73 -5.36 -11.84 3.05
N TYR A 74 -5.56 -10.56 2.81
CA TYR A 74 -6.58 -9.72 3.44
C TYR A 74 -7.80 -9.62 2.54
N LYS A 75 -8.92 -10.14 3.00
CA LYS A 75 -10.22 -9.96 2.36
C LYS A 75 -10.90 -8.75 2.96
N VAL A 76 -11.10 -7.72 2.15
CA VAL A 76 -11.72 -6.46 2.55
C VAL A 76 -13.06 -6.33 1.86
N VAL A 77 -14.14 -6.36 2.63
CA VAL A 77 -15.49 -6.19 2.11
C VAL A 77 -15.78 -4.70 1.96
N LEU A 78 -16.14 -4.28 0.75
CA LEU A 78 -16.61 -2.94 0.46
C LEU A 78 -18.13 -2.91 0.54
N LYS A 79 -18.66 -1.98 1.34
CA LYS A 79 -20.10 -1.80 1.58
C LYS A 79 -20.54 -0.45 1.01
N SER A 80 -21.74 -0.36 0.46
CA SER A 80 -22.37 0.91 0.05
C SER A 80 -22.70 1.76 1.27
N ALA A 81 -23.19 2.98 1.06
CA ALA A 81 -23.59 3.88 2.15
C ALA A 81 -24.69 3.26 3.01
N ASP A 82 -25.55 2.46 2.38
CA ASP A 82 -26.65 1.69 2.99
C ASP A 82 -26.18 0.45 3.75
N GLY A 83 -24.86 0.19 3.80
CA GLY A 83 -24.27 -0.96 4.48
C GLY A 83 -24.29 -2.26 3.68
N ILE A 84 -24.83 -2.24 2.45
CA ILE A 84 -24.92 -3.42 1.58
C ILE A 84 -23.54 -3.75 0.99
N PRO A 85 -22.99 -4.96 1.19
CA PRO A 85 -21.73 -5.35 0.56
C PRO A 85 -21.92 -5.49 -0.96
N PHE A 86 -21.08 -4.81 -1.74
CA PHE A 86 -21.16 -4.84 -3.20
C PHE A 86 -19.90 -5.41 -3.86
N LYS A 87 -18.76 -5.39 -3.16
CA LYS A 87 -17.51 -5.92 -3.68
C LYS A 87 -16.62 -6.41 -2.54
N THR A 88 -15.82 -7.43 -2.81
CA THR A 88 -14.75 -7.87 -1.91
C THR A 88 -13.43 -7.69 -2.62
N LEU A 89 -12.49 -6.99 -1.98
CA LEU A 89 -11.10 -6.90 -2.43
C LEU A 89 -10.29 -7.98 -1.74
N THR A 90 -9.46 -8.68 -2.48
CA THR A 90 -8.43 -9.53 -1.91
C THR A 90 -7.11 -8.78 -2.01
N ILE A 91 -6.42 -8.60 -0.90
CA ILE A 91 -5.14 -7.87 -0.83
C ILE A 91 -4.10 -8.88 -0.37
N ASP A 92 -3.03 -9.05 -1.12
CA ASP A 92 -1.93 -9.92 -0.72
C ASP A 92 -1.21 -9.32 0.51
N ALA A 93 -1.03 -10.09 1.58
CA ALA A 93 -0.42 -9.58 2.80
C ALA A 93 1.10 -9.40 2.67
N ALA A 94 1.76 -10.03 1.69
CA ALA A 94 3.19 -9.90 1.46
C ALA A 94 3.51 -8.72 0.54
N THR A 95 2.70 -8.50 -0.50
CA THR A 95 2.96 -7.45 -1.50
C THR A 95 2.11 -6.20 -1.32
N GLY A 96 0.95 -6.32 -0.65
CA GLY A 96 -0.05 -5.26 -0.56
C GLY A 96 -0.81 -5.02 -1.87
N GLU A 97 -0.67 -5.91 -2.85
CA GLU A 97 -1.37 -5.80 -4.13
C GLU A 97 -2.83 -6.25 -3.99
N ILE A 98 -3.72 -5.50 -4.64
CA ILE A 98 -5.13 -5.86 -4.75
C ILE A 98 -5.28 -6.90 -5.88
N LYS A 99 -5.58 -8.15 -5.52
CA LYS A 99 -6.05 -9.18 -6.43
C LYS A 99 -7.54 -8.93 -6.70
N GLY A 100 -7.80 -8.33 -7.86
CA GLY A 100 -9.12 -7.90 -8.34
C GLY A 100 -9.89 -8.98 -9.08
#